data_AF-A0A2V9IUT3-F1
#
_entry.id   AF-A0A2V9IUT3-F1
#
_cell.length_a   1.000
_cell.length_b   1.000
_cell.length_c   1.000
_cell.angle_alpha   90.00
_cell.angle_beta   90.00
_cell.angle_gamma   90.00
#
_symmetry.space_group_name_H-M   'P 1'
#
loop_
_entity.id
_entity.type
_entity.pdbx_description
1 polymer ?
#
loop_
_entity_poly.entity_id
_entity_poly.type
_entity_poly.pdbx_seq_one_letter_code
_entity_poly.pdbx_strand_id
1 'polypeptide(L)'
;MRDKNRKDDVYDALADIRVEGTAIYLPFNLTNIIDNLRHERYIGNSRRDWKSLATGTSLRDFYYLLRPLIPASARRRIKKVYHSGWDKIRFPSWPVDLTVERLLEELLARSLQSHGAKIPFIWFWPDGLPSCAIVTHDVETSAGKEFCPRLMDIDDSFGIKASFQIVPEDRYPVSEAFLDDIRRRGFEVNIHDLNHDGRLFRSRKLFLKRAEQINRYAAEYGALGFRSAVLYRKADWYDALDFSYDMSFPNVSHLEPQPGGCCTVMPYFIGKMLELPVTTTQDYSLFHILEDYSIDLWKQQIGLIRQKHGLVSFIVHPDYILQERPRNTYLSLLKYLSELSSAHRIWTALPKDVNTWWRQRSQMRLTWDGHRWGIDGPGKERARIGYAELDGGRVKYTIEPAAG
;
A
#
# COMPACT_ATOMS: atom_id res chain seq x y z
N MET A 1 38.64 -13.58 24.74
CA MET A 1 37.33 -12.95 25.05
C MET A 1 37.28 -11.63 24.30
N ARG A 2 36.56 -11.58 23.17
CA ARG A 2 36.33 -10.34 22.43
C ARG A 2 34.90 -9.90 22.73
N ASP A 3 34.82 -8.70 23.27
CA ASP A 3 33.61 -8.03 23.72
C ASP A 3 32.61 -7.90 22.56
N LYS A 4 31.40 -8.43 22.77
CA LYS A 4 30.33 -8.59 21.76
C LYS A 4 29.20 -7.57 21.97
N ASN A 5 29.50 -6.41 22.55
CA ASN A 5 28.48 -5.43 22.95
C ASN A 5 28.80 -3.99 22.53
N ARG A 6 29.26 -3.79 21.29
CA ARG A 6 29.16 -2.47 20.68
C ARG A 6 27.74 -2.32 20.13
N LYS A 7 26.82 -1.83 20.98
CA LYS A 7 25.66 -1.09 20.47
C LYS A 7 26.26 0.07 19.69
N ASP A 8 26.10 0.06 18.37
CA ASP A 8 26.26 1.28 17.60
C ASP A 8 25.13 2.21 18.07
N ASP A 9 25.41 3.04 19.06
CA ASP A 9 24.53 4.15 19.46
C ASP A 9 24.49 5.12 18.28
N VAL A 10 23.57 4.84 17.35
CA VAL A 10 23.23 5.77 16.29
C VAL A 10 22.59 6.96 16.99
N TYR A 11 23.23 8.12 16.86
CA TYR A 11 22.74 9.37 17.43
C TYR A 11 21.34 9.70 16.89
N ASP A 12 20.40 9.98 17.78
CA ASP A 12 19.06 10.40 17.41
C ASP A 12 19.06 11.89 17.06
N ALA A 13 19.08 12.18 15.76
CA ALA A 13 19.07 13.55 15.25
C ALA A 13 17.77 14.32 15.57
N LEU A 14 16.72 13.66 16.08
CA LEU A 14 15.54 14.36 16.62
C LEU A 14 15.87 15.21 17.86
N ALA A 15 16.93 14.86 18.59
CA ALA A 15 17.40 15.64 19.74
C ALA A 15 17.95 17.02 19.33
N ASP A 16 18.40 17.18 18.09
CA ASP A 16 18.97 18.41 17.55
C ASP A 16 17.93 19.35 16.91
N ILE A 17 16.64 18.98 16.94
CA ILE A 17 15.57 19.87 16.48
C ILE A 17 15.46 21.07 17.42
N ARG A 18 15.63 22.27 16.86
CA ARG A 18 15.52 23.52 17.63
C ARG A 18 14.20 24.21 17.31
N VAL A 19 13.59 24.77 18.35
CA VAL A 19 12.41 25.62 18.25
C VAL A 19 12.83 27.01 18.69
N GLU A 20 12.74 27.99 17.79
CA GLU A 20 13.02 29.40 18.09
C GLU A 20 11.80 30.24 17.70
N GLY A 21 11.09 30.77 18.70
CA GLY A 21 9.81 31.45 18.48
C GLY A 21 8.79 30.49 17.87
N THR A 22 8.30 30.82 16.67
CA THR A 22 7.38 30.01 15.86
C THR A 22 8.07 29.13 14.81
N ALA A 23 9.40 29.22 14.67
CA ALA A 23 10.16 28.48 13.68
C ALA A 23 10.73 27.17 14.24
N ILE A 24 10.71 26.10 13.43
CA ILE A 24 11.34 24.81 13.74
C ILE A 24 12.51 24.61 12.78
N TYR A 25 13.68 24.38 13.34
CA TYR A 25 14.90 24.09 12.58
C TYR A 25 15.22 22.60 12.67
N LEU A 26 15.28 21.95 11.51
CA LEU A 26 15.64 20.55 11.38
C LEU A 26 17.11 20.41 10.97
N PRO A 27 17.91 19.57 11.65
CA PRO A 27 19.30 19.31 11.26
C PRO A 27 19.43 18.39 10.04
N PHE A 28 18.30 18.03 9.43
CA PHE A 28 18.18 17.12 8.29
C PHE A 28 17.05 17.58 7.35
N ASN A 29 17.08 17.10 6.11
CA ASN A 29 15.98 17.28 5.18
C ASN A 29 14.94 16.17 5.38
N LEU A 30 13.79 16.53 5.99
CA LEU A 30 12.70 15.60 6.27
C LEU A 30 12.17 14.90 5.02
N THR A 31 11.98 15.66 3.94
CA THR A 31 11.47 15.12 2.67
C THR A 31 12.39 14.02 2.15
N ASN A 32 13.71 14.24 2.20
CA ASN A 32 14.68 13.22 1.80
C ASN A 32 14.61 11.96 2.67
N ILE A 33 14.38 12.09 3.99
CA ILE A 33 14.23 10.94 4.90
C ILE A 33 12.97 10.16 4.54
N ILE A 34 11.84 10.85 4.39
CA ILE A 34 10.55 10.24 4.04
C ILE A 34 10.62 9.56 2.67
N ASP A 35 11.20 10.21 1.67
CA ASP A 35 11.37 9.64 0.34
C ASP A 35 12.35 8.45 0.35
N ASN A 36 13.37 8.47 1.20
CA ASN A 36 14.26 7.32 1.38
C ASN A 36 13.52 6.10 1.95
N LEU A 37 12.56 6.31 2.85
CA LEU A 37 11.68 5.27 3.38
C LEU A 37 10.70 4.79 2.31
N ARG A 38 9.92 5.71 1.73
CA ARG A 38 8.88 5.42 0.73
C ARG A 38 9.42 4.75 -0.52
N HIS A 39 10.61 5.13 -0.98
CA HIS A 39 11.28 4.53 -2.14
C HIS A 39 12.25 3.40 -1.76
N GLU A 40 12.26 2.97 -0.49
CA GLU A 40 13.08 1.87 0.03
C GLU A 40 14.59 2.01 -0.18
N ARG A 41 15.08 3.24 -0.34
CA ARG A 41 16.50 3.53 -0.59
C ARG A 41 17.40 3.12 0.58
N TYR A 42 16.85 2.99 1.78
CA TYR A 42 17.56 2.50 2.97
C TYR A 42 18.05 1.05 2.83
N ILE A 43 17.41 0.22 1.98
CA ILE A 43 17.85 -1.17 1.71
C ILE A 43 19.19 -1.19 0.94
N GLY A 44 19.44 -0.18 0.11
CA GLY A 44 20.70 -0.05 -0.63
C GLY A 44 21.91 0.23 0.25
N ASN A 45 21.70 0.89 1.40
CA ASN A 45 22.75 1.29 2.33
C ASN A 45 23.01 0.25 3.44
N SER A 46 22.06 -0.64 3.73
CA SER A 46 22.18 -1.73 4.73
C SER A 46 22.87 -3.01 4.21
N ARG A 47 23.60 -2.90 3.09
CA ARG A 47 24.22 -3.99 2.29
C ARG A 47 25.17 -4.95 3.04
N ARG A 48 25.47 -4.75 4.32
CA ARG A 48 26.29 -5.69 5.12
C ARG A 48 25.47 -6.80 5.79
N ASP A 49 24.23 -6.53 6.22
CA ASP A 49 23.45 -7.54 6.96
C ASP A 49 22.54 -8.38 6.06
N TRP A 50 22.01 -7.79 4.98
CA TRP A 50 21.01 -8.47 4.13
C TRP A 50 21.60 -9.44 3.10
N LYS A 51 22.90 -9.33 2.78
CA LYS A 51 23.59 -10.27 1.88
C LYS A 51 23.66 -11.71 2.41
N SER A 52 23.50 -11.89 3.73
CA SER A 52 23.43 -13.20 4.37
C SER A 52 22.14 -13.97 4.02
N LEU A 53 21.04 -13.25 3.72
CA LEU A 53 19.72 -13.83 3.44
C LEU A 53 19.30 -13.70 1.97
N ALA A 54 19.79 -12.68 1.25
CA ALA A 54 19.58 -12.51 -0.19
C ALA A 54 20.80 -12.99 -0.98
N THR A 55 20.82 -14.28 -1.31
CA THR A 55 21.64 -14.85 -2.38
C THR A 55 21.21 -14.26 -3.72
N GLY A 56 21.82 -13.12 -4.04
CA GLY A 56 21.43 -12.20 -5.10
C GLY A 56 21.39 -12.80 -6.50
N THR A 57 20.35 -12.43 -7.24
CA THR A 57 20.14 -12.53 -8.70
C THR A 57 20.27 -13.91 -9.36
N SER A 58 21.37 -14.64 -9.15
CA SER A 58 21.63 -15.96 -9.75
C SER A 58 20.65 -17.05 -9.26
N LEU A 59 20.37 -17.11 -7.94
CA LEU A 59 19.38 -18.06 -7.41
C LEU A 59 17.94 -17.69 -7.76
N ARG A 60 17.65 -16.40 -7.92
CA ARG A 60 16.34 -15.91 -8.41
C ARG A 60 16.13 -16.31 -9.87
N ASP A 61 17.14 -16.10 -10.72
CA ASP A 61 17.11 -16.49 -12.13
C ASP A 61 16.96 -18.02 -12.26
N PHE A 62 17.68 -18.80 -11.45
CA PHE A 62 17.56 -20.26 -11.41
C PHE A 62 16.19 -20.73 -10.88
N TYR A 63 15.65 -20.07 -9.83
CA TYR A 63 14.32 -20.36 -9.31
C TYR A 63 13.23 -20.11 -10.36
N TYR A 64 13.23 -18.96 -11.03
CA TYR A 64 12.23 -18.67 -12.05
C TYR A 64 12.42 -19.49 -13.33
N LEU A 65 13.65 -19.92 -13.64
CA LEU A 65 13.93 -20.87 -14.72
C LEU A 65 13.37 -22.27 -14.41
N LEU A 66 13.54 -22.75 -13.17
CA LEU A 66 13.04 -24.05 -12.74
C LEU A 66 11.59 -24.03 -12.24
N ARG A 67 11.00 -22.84 -11.99
CA ARG A 67 9.65 -22.67 -11.45
C ARG A 67 8.62 -23.53 -12.19
N PRO A 68 8.57 -23.57 -13.53
CA PRO A 68 7.62 -24.42 -14.26
C PRO A 68 7.75 -25.92 -13.94
N LEU A 69 8.96 -26.39 -13.61
CA LEU A 69 9.29 -27.80 -13.35
C LEU A 69 9.08 -28.23 -11.91
N ILE A 70 8.91 -27.28 -10.97
CA ILE A 70 8.71 -27.59 -9.55
C ILE A 70 7.20 -27.77 -9.26
N PRO A 71 6.74 -28.90 -8.70
CA PRO A 71 5.35 -29.08 -8.28
C PRO A 71 4.89 -28.00 -7.29
N ALA A 72 3.62 -27.57 -7.35
CA ALA A 72 3.10 -26.49 -6.51
C ALA A 72 3.32 -26.72 -5.00
N SER A 73 3.18 -27.96 -4.53
CA SER A 73 3.43 -28.37 -3.14
C SER A 73 4.90 -28.20 -2.71
N ALA A 74 5.85 -28.48 -3.61
CA ALA A 74 7.27 -28.27 -3.36
C ALA A 74 7.65 -26.78 -3.37
N ARG A 75 7.04 -25.97 -4.26
CA ARG A 75 7.23 -24.50 -4.27
C ARG A 75 6.82 -23.88 -2.94
N ARG A 76 5.70 -24.33 -2.35
CA ARG A 76 5.21 -23.88 -1.04
C ARG A 76 6.23 -24.18 0.07
N ARG A 77 6.80 -25.39 0.09
CA ARG A 77 7.82 -25.78 1.09
C ARG A 77 9.11 -24.98 0.94
N ILE A 78 9.60 -24.77 -0.28
CA ILE A 78 10.81 -23.98 -0.55
C ILE A 78 10.62 -22.53 -0.08
N LYS A 79 9.47 -21.91 -0.41
CA LYS A 79 9.16 -20.56 0.06
C LYS A 79 9.06 -20.49 1.60
N LYS A 80 8.45 -21.48 2.24
CA LYS A 80 8.38 -21.54 3.72
C LYS A 80 9.76 -21.55 4.37
N VAL A 81 10.70 -22.31 3.81
CA VAL A 81 12.10 -22.35 4.28
C VAL A 81 12.82 -21.04 3.98
N TYR A 82 12.60 -20.45 2.79
CA TYR A 82 13.17 -19.15 2.42
C TYR A 82 12.74 -18.03 3.38
N HIS A 83 11.50 -18.05 3.85
CA HIS A 83 10.98 -17.08 4.82
C HIS A 83 11.28 -17.48 6.28
N SER A 84 12.04 -18.53 6.57
CA SER A 84 12.42 -18.85 7.95
C SER A 84 13.21 -17.68 8.58
N GLY A 85 12.81 -17.26 9.78
CA GLY A 85 13.40 -16.08 10.44
C GLY A 85 12.79 -14.73 10.01
N TRP A 86 11.68 -14.72 9.26
CA TRP A 86 10.93 -13.50 8.93
C TRP A 86 10.56 -12.70 10.19
N ASP A 87 10.23 -13.41 11.27
CA ASP A 87 9.89 -12.90 12.59
C ASP A 87 11.06 -12.18 13.30
N LYS A 88 12.29 -12.37 12.82
CA LYS A 88 13.51 -11.76 13.38
C LYS A 88 13.89 -10.45 12.69
N ILE A 89 13.23 -10.09 11.58
CA ILE A 89 13.49 -8.84 10.87
C ILE A 89 13.00 -7.68 11.74
N ARG A 90 13.92 -6.78 12.10
CA ARG A 90 13.60 -5.65 13.00
C ARG A 90 12.97 -4.44 12.29
N PHE A 91 13.34 -4.22 11.03
CA PHE A 91 12.90 -3.06 10.26
C PHE A 91 12.65 -3.43 8.80
N PRO A 92 11.53 -3.00 8.19
CA PRO A 92 10.37 -2.33 8.81
C PRO A 92 9.71 -3.17 9.91
N SER A 93 8.97 -2.55 10.83
CA SER A 93 8.32 -3.19 11.98
C SER A 93 7.06 -3.96 11.55
N TRP A 94 6.97 -5.23 11.90
CA TRP A 94 5.77 -6.06 11.70
C TRP A 94 4.74 -5.82 12.81
N PRO A 95 3.41 -5.92 12.55
CA PRO A 95 2.77 -6.24 11.27
C PRO A 95 2.45 -5.03 10.39
N VAL A 96 2.64 -3.81 10.91
CA VAL A 96 2.50 -2.54 10.18
C VAL A 96 3.59 -1.59 10.69
N ASP A 97 4.36 -1.03 9.79
CA ASP A 97 5.36 -0.01 10.10
C ASP A 97 4.75 1.38 9.95
N LEU A 98 4.84 2.17 11.02
CA LEU A 98 4.29 3.52 11.14
C LEU A 98 5.40 4.58 11.28
N THR A 99 6.61 4.30 10.77
CA THR A 99 7.77 5.18 10.97
C THR A 99 7.56 6.54 10.33
N VAL A 100 7.00 6.60 9.12
CA VAL A 100 6.70 7.89 8.47
C VAL A 100 5.64 8.66 9.25
N GLU A 101 4.58 7.99 9.71
CA GLU A 101 3.52 8.64 10.49
C GLU A 101 4.05 9.18 11.84
N ARG A 102 4.83 8.39 12.58
CA ARG A 102 5.44 8.84 13.85
C ARG A 102 6.36 10.03 13.65
N LEU A 103 7.18 10.03 12.60
CA LEU A 103 8.09 11.13 12.30
C LEU A 103 7.33 12.43 12.00
N LEU A 104 6.26 12.35 11.20
CA LEU A 104 5.42 13.50 10.87
C LEU A 104 4.64 14.02 12.09
N GLU A 105 4.10 13.12 12.92
CA GLU A 105 3.40 13.49 14.14
C GLU A 105 4.32 14.15 15.18
N GLU A 106 5.54 13.66 15.35
CA GLU A 106 6.53 14.27 16.26
C GLU A 106 6.85 15.71 15.84
N LEU A 107 7.04 15.95 14.54
CA LEU A 107 7.27 17.29 14.02
C LEU A 107 6.05 18.20 14.16
N LEU A 108 4.86 17.67 13.90
CA LEU A 108 3.62 18.41 14.09
C LEU A 108 3.39 18.73 15.57
N ALA A 109 3.71 17.82 16.49
CA ALA A 109 3.64 18.07 17.92
C ALA A 109 4.55 19.23 18.34
N ARG A 110 5.80 19.24 17.88
CA ARG A 110 6.74 20.35 18.14
C ARG A 110 6.26 21.67 17.55
N SER A 111 5.64 21.63 16.37
CA SER A 111 5.02 22.81 15.76
C SER A 111 3.89 23.37 16.61
N LEU A 112 3.01 22.50 17.09
CA LEU A 112 1.88 22.87 17.93
C LEU A 112 2.35 23.43 19.29
N GLN A 113 3.41 22.88 19.87
CA GLN A 113 3.99 23.36 21.14
C GLN A 113 4.53 24.78 20.99
N SER A 114 5.17 25.06 19.87
CA SER A 114 5.73 26.37 19.53
C SER A 114 4.67 27.44 19.25
N HIS A 115 3.58 27.07 18.56
CA HIS A 115 2.55 28.03 18.14
C HIS A 115 1.44 28.25 19.20
N GLY A 116 1.20 27.28 20.09
CA GLY A 116 0.17 27.38 21.14
C GLY A 116 -1.28 27.40 20.63
N ALA A 117 -1.51 27.12 19.35
CA ALA A 117 -2.82 27.14 18.71
C ALA A 117 -3.08 25.86 17.91
N LYS A 118 -4.36 25.52 17.71
CA LYS A 118 -4.75 24.42 16.83
C LYS A 118 -4.39 24.75 15.39
N ILE A 119 -3.92 23.76 14.64
CA ILE A 119 -3.57 23.93 13.22
C ILE A 119 -4.70 23.34 12.36
N PRO A 120 -5.40 24.17 11.56
CA PRO A 120 -6.39 23.67 10.61
C PRO A 120 -5.70 22.96 9.45
N PHE A 121 -6.32 21.90 8.95
CA PHE A 121 -5.89 21.20 7.75
C PHE A 121 -7.11 20.62 7.02
N ILE A 122 -6.94 20.25 5.76
CA ILE A 122 -7.98 19.53 5.02
C ILE A 122 -7.93 18.07 5.48
N TRP A 123 -9.04 17.52 5.98
CA TRP A 123 -9.10 16.15 6.48
C TRP A 123 -8.62 15.12 5.46
N PHE A 124 -8.09 13.99 5.93
CA PHE A 124 -7.41 13.00 5.10
C PHE A 124 -8.34 12.37 4.06
N TRP A 125 -9.54 11.96 4.45
CA TRP A 125 -10.50 11.23 3.62
C TRP A 125 -11.76 12.05 3.36
N PRO A 126 -12.53 11.74 2.30
CA PRO A 126 -13.74 12.49 2.03
C PRO A 126 -14.78 12.28 3.14
N ASP A 127 -15.69 13.25 3.24
CA ASP A 127 -16.85 13.26 4.12
C ASP A 127 -16.50 13.14 5.62
N GLY A 128 -15.24 13.42 5.98
CA GLY A 128 -14.75 13.33 7.36
C GLY A 128 -14.52 11.89 7.83
N LEU A 129 -14.53 10.90 6.93
CA LEU A 129 -14.33 9.50 7.32
C LEU A 129 -12.92 9.30 7.89
N PRO A 130 -12.73 8.46 8.93
CA PRO A 130 -11.48 8.45 9.66
C PRO A 130 -10.38 7.64 8.98
N SER A 131 -10.70 6.82 7.98
CA SER A 131 -9.77 5.91 7.29
C SER A 131 -10.38 5.44 5.97
N CYS A 132 -9.60 4.78 5.11
CA CYS A 132 -10.08 4.19 3.85
C CYS A 132 -9.70 2.71 3.76
N ALA A 133 -10.52 1.91 3.05
CA ALA A 133 -10.22 0.55 2.65
C ALA A 133 -10.40 0.37 1.14
N ILE A 134 -9.46 -0.35 0.52
CA ILE A 134 -9.55 -0.86 -0.84
C ILE A 134 -9.34 -2.38 -0.85
N VAL A 135 -10.09 -3.06 -1.71
CA VAL A 135 -9.91 -4.50 -2.00
C VAL A 135 -9.48 -4.66 -3.46
N THR A 136 -8.48 -5.50 -3.69
CA THR A 136 -7.90 -5.73 -5.01
C THR A 136 -7.73 -7.23 -5.27
N HIS A 137 -7.86 -7.62 -6.53
CA HIS A 137 -7.84 -9.00 -6.99
C HIS A 137 -6.79 -9.23 -8.07
N ASP A 138 -5.66 -9.80 -7.68
CA ASP A 138 -4.59 -10.19 -8.59
C ASP A 138 -4.97 -11.52 -9.26
N VAL A 139 -5.36 -11.46 -10.55
CA VAL A 139 -5.87 -12.61 -11.32
C VAL A 139 -4.70 -13.30 -12.04
N GLU A 140 -4.22 -14.44 -11.54
CA GLU A 140 -2.95 -15.03 -12.00
C GLU A 140 -3.11 -16.22 -12.96
N THR A 141 -4.25 -16.93 -12.94
CA THR A 141 -4.49 -18.12 -13.78
C THR A 141 -5.86 -18.12 -14.47
N SER A 142 -6.03 -18.99 -15.46
CA SER A 142 -7.33 -19.21 -16.12
C SER A 142 -8.43 -19.60 -15.13
N ALA A 143 -8.11 -20.42 -14.11
CA ALA A 143 -9.09 -20.81 -13.10
C ALA A 143 -9.52 -19.63 -12.22
N GLY A 144 -8.57 -18.75 -11.86
CA GLY A 144 -8.87 -17.50 -11.17
C GLY A 144 -9.76 -16.59 -12.01
N LYS A 145 -9.42 -16.42 -13.30
CA LYS A 145 -10.22 -15.65 -14.26
C LYS A 145 -11.65 -16.19 -14.41
N GLU A 146 -11.81 -17.50 -14.56
CA GLU A 146 -13.13 -18.16 -14.66
C GLU A 146 -13.96 -17.99 -13.38
N PHE A 147 -13.31 -17.79 -12.23
CA PHE A 147 -13.98 -17.55 -10.96
C PHE A 147 -14.39 -16.09 -10.75
N CYS A 148 -13.83 -15.13 -11.50
CA CYS A 148 -14.11 -13.70 -11.34
C CYS A 148 -15.61 -13.34 -11.33
N PRO A 149 -16.49 -13.88 -12.19
CA PRO A 149 -17.93 -13.57 -12.12
C PRO A 149 -18.55 -13.89 -10.76
N ARG A 150 -18.21 -15.06 -10.20
CA ARG A 150 -18.67 -15.47 -8.87
C ARG A 150 -18.02 -14.66 -7.76
N LEU A 151 -16.76 -14.26 -7.93
CA LEU A 151 -16.08 -13.39 -6.97
C LEU A 151 -16.76 -12.03 -6.91
N MET A 152 -17.12 -11.44 -8.05
CA MET A 152 -17.90 -10.20 -8.08
C MET A 152 -19.27 -10.37 -7.41
N ASP A 153 -19.95 -11.52 -7.55
CA ASP A 153 -21.21 -11.79 -6.82
C ASP A 153 -20.98 -11.82 -5.29
N ILE A 154 -19.86 -12.41 -4.86
CA ILE A 154 -19.47 -12.44 -3.46
C ILE A 154 -19.25 -11.01 -2.96
N ASP A 155 -18.42 -10.21 -3.64
CA ASP A 155 -18.11 -8.84 -3.23
C ASP A 155 -19.38 -7.96 -3.18
N ASP A 156 -20.25 -8.08 -4.20
CA ASP A 156 -21.53 -7.39 -4.29
C ASP A 156 -22.46 -7.71 -3.12
N SER A 157 -22.48 -8.97 -2.67
CA SER A 157 -23.31 -9.40 -1.54
C SER A 157 -22.93 -8.72 -0.21
N PHE A 158 -21.73 -8.14 -0.11
CA PHE A 158 -21.27 -7.35 1.03
C PHE A 158 -21.23 -5.84 0.77
N GLY A 159 -21.63 -5.40 -0.43
CA GLY A 159 -21.59 -4.00 -0.84
C GLY A 159 -20.17 -3.46 -1.03
N ILE A 160 -19.20 -4.34 -1.32
CA ILE A 160 -17.80 -3.97 -1.50
C ILE A 160 -17.48 -4.06 -2.99
N LYS A 161 -16.86 -3.01 -3.54
CA LYS A 161 -16.33 -3.04 -4.91
C LYS A 161 -14.82 -3.16 -4.84
N ALA A 162 -14.29 -4.00 -5.72
CA ALA A 162 -12.87 -4.28 -5.84
C ALA A 162 -12.33 -3.88 -7.22
N SER A 163 -11.01 -3.80 -7.31
CA SER A 163 -10.32 -3.76 -8.60
C SER A 163 -9.76 -5.13 -8.95
N PHE A 164 -9.71 -5.45 -10.23
CA PHE A 164 -9.14 -6.68 -10.77
C PHE A 164 -7.89 -6.34 -11.56
N GLN A 165 -6.76 -6.86 -11.12
CA GLN A 165 -5.45 -6.71 -11.71
C GLN A 165 -5.25 -7.87 -12.70
N ILE A 166 -5.34 -7.55 -14.00
CA ILE A 166 -5.34 -8.51 -15.10
C ILE A 166 -3.94 -8.61 -15.70
N VAL A 167 -3.44 -9.84 -15.86
CA VAL A 167 -2.17 -10.10 -16.57
C VAL A 167 -2.46 -10.16 -18.09
N PRO A 168 -1.92 -9.24 -18.91
CA PRO A 168 -2.28 -9.18 -20.33
C PRO A 168 -1.77 -10.34 -21.19
N GLU A 169 -0.55 -10.83 -20.94
CA GLU A 169 0.12 -11.83 -21.78
C GLU A 169 0.36 -13.16 -21.03
N ASP A 170 0.47 -14.26 -21.79
CA ASP A 170 0.95 -15.61 -21.40
C ASP A 170 0.18 -16.37 -20.29
N ARG A 171 -0.76 -15.76 -19.56
CA ARG A 171 -1.49 -16.42 -18.47
C ARG A 171 -2.82 -17.02 -18.90
N TYR A 172 -3.64 -16.23 -19.57
CA TYR A 172 -4.97 -16.61 -20.05
C TYR A 172 -5.40 -15.62 -21.14
N PRO A 173 -6.29 -16.02 -22.07
CA PRO A 173 -6.84 -15.08 -23.04
C PRO A 173 -7.71 -14.04 -22.33
N VAL A 174 -7.48 -12.76 -22.63
CA VAL A 174 -8.29 -11.64 -22.15
C VAL A 174 -9.17 -11.15 -23.30
N SER A 175 -10.49 -11.24 -23.14
CA SER A 175 -11.44 -10.74 -24.13
C SER A 175 -12.03 -9.41 -23.66
N GLU A 176 -12.41 -8.56 -24.62
CA GLU A 176 -13.12 -7.30 -24.33
C GLU A 176 -14.39 -7.55 -23.50
N ALA A 177 -15.18 -8.58 -23.86
CA ALA A 177 -16.38 -8.97 -23.11
C ALA A 177 -16.10 -9.30 -21.63
N PHE A 178 -14.94 -9.87 -21.30
CA PHE A 178 -14.56 -10.13 -19.91
C PHE A 178 -14.24 -8.83 -19.16
N LEU A 179 -13.49 -7.91 -19.79
CA LEU A 179 -13.17 -6.62 -19.20
C LEU A 179 -14.44 -5.75 -19.02
N ASP A 180 -15.34 -5.78 -20.00
CA ASP A 180 -16.60 -5.04 -19.96
C ASP A 180 -17.56 -5.57 -18.92
N ASP A 181 -17.58 -6.88 -18.67
CA ASP A 181 -18.39 -7.44 -17.59
C ASP A 181 -17.97 -6.89 -16.22
N ILE A 182 -16.66 -6.84 -15.94
CA ILE A 182 -16.10 -6.25 -14.72
C ILE A 182 -16.55 -4.78 -14.58
N ARG A 183 -16.36 -3.98 -15.64
CA ARG A 183 -16.71 -2.55 -15.62
C ARG A 183 -18.20 -2.30 -15.48
N ARG A 184 -19.03 -3.04 -16.22
CA ARG A 184 -20.50 -2.91 -16.19
C ARG A 184 -21.06 -3.20 -14.81
N ARG A 185 -20.43 -4.10 -14.07
CA ARG A 185 -20.76 -4.41 -12.67
C ARG A 185 -20.21 -3.39 -11.68
N GLY A 186 -19.52 -2.34 -12.13
CA GLY A 186 -18.99 -1.27 -11.29
C GLY A 186 -17.67 -1.61 -10.59
N PHE A 187 -16.99 -2.68 -11.00
CA PHE A 187 -15.64 -2.99 -10.55
C PHE A 187 -14.61 -2.28 -11.44
N GLU A 188 -13.36 -2.28 -11.00
CA GLU A 188 -12.26 -1.63 -11.73
C GLU A 188 -11.35 -2.65 -12.41
N VAL A 189 -10.83 -2.32 -13.59
CA VAL A 189 -9.84 -3.11 -14.33
C VAL A 189 -8.50 -2.40 -14.28
N ASN A 190 -7.46 -3.12 -13.87
CA ASN A 190 -6.08 -2.65 -13.78
C ASN A 190 -5.11 -3.64 -14.44
N ILE A 191 -3.87 -3.21 -14.67
CA ILE A 191 -2.82 -4.06 -15.26
C ILE A 191 -1.97 -4.71 -14.17
N HIS A 192 -1.76 -6.02 -14.30
CA HIS A 192 -0.88 -6.81 -13.44
C HIS A 192 0.37 -7.30 -14.17
N ASP A 193 1.44 -6.50 -14.15
CA ASP A 193 2.66 -6.77 -14.93
C ASP A 193 2.34 -6.97 -16.44
N LEU A 194 3.29 -7.45 -17.23
CA LEU A 194 3.06 -7.83 -18.63
C LEU A 194 2.58 -9.28 -18.75
N ASN A 195 3.36 -10.20 -18.17
CA ASN A 195 3.11 -11.64 -18.26
C ASN A 195 3.35 -12.38 -16.92
N HIS A 196 3.60 -11.60 -15.86
CA HIS A 196 3.76 -12.09 -14.50
C HIS A 196 4.91 -13.11 -14.34
N ASP A 197 5.98 -13.02 -15.14
CA ASP A 197 7.11 -13.96 -15.12
C ASP A 197 8.17 -13.66 -14.02
N GLY A 198 7.99 -12.55 -13.28
CA GLY A 198 8.88 -12.11 -12.21
C GLY A 198 10.17 -11.44 -12.70
N ARG A 199 10.27 -11.10 -14.00
CA ARG A 199 11.49 -10.56 -14.63
C ARG A 199 11.38 -9.10 -15.06
N LEU A 200 10.23 -8.44 -14.87
CA LEU A 200 10.02 -7.04 -15.28
C LEU A 200 11.17 -6.11 -14.81
N PHE A 201 11.60 -6.25 -13.56
CA PHE A 201 12.66 -5.43 -12.96
C PHE A 201 14.09 -6.02 -13.09
N ARG A 202 14.30 -7.01 -13.96
CA ARG A 202 15.61 -7.70 -14.08
C ARG A 202 16.73 -6.77 -14.59
N SER A 203 16.43 -5.92 -15.57
CA SER A 203 17.35 -4.92 -16.09
C SER A 203 16.58 -3.71 -16.60
N ARG A 204 17.19 -2.51 -16.58
CA ARG A 204 16.52 -1.29 -17.06
C ARG A 204 16.14 -1.41 -18.54
N LYS A 205 17.00 -2.02 -19.36
CA LYS A 205 16.73 -2.27 -20.80
C LYS A 205 15.49 -3.15 -21.00
N LEU A 206 15.37 -4.25 -20.25
CA LEU A 206 14.18 -5.12 -20.35
C LEU A 206 12.93 -4.40 -19.82
N PHE A 207 13.07 -3.69 -18.70
CA PHE A 207 11.99 -2.91 -18.11
C PHE A 207 11.43 -1.90 -19.10
N LEU A 208 12.28 -1.07 -19.74
CA LEU A 208 11.83 -0.06 -20.71
C LEU A 208 11.10 -0.71 -21.89
N LYS A 209 11.64 -1.80 -22.45
CA LYS A 209 10.97 -2.55 -23.52
C LYS A 209 9.58 -3.05 -23.10
N ARG A 210 9.45 -3.61 -21.89
CA ARG A 210 8.16 -4.11 -21.39
C ARG A 210 7.22 -2.99 -20.99
N ALA A 211 7.72 -1.88 -20.47
CA ALA A 211 6.93 -0.71 -20.10
C ALA A 211 6.16 -0.17 -21.32
N GLU A 212 6.77 -0.12 -22.50
CA GLU A 212 6.08 0.25 -23.75
C GLU A 212 4.88 -0.66 -24.05
N GLN A 213 5.00 -1.97 -23.84
CA GLN A 213 3.91 -2.93 -24.02
C GLN A 213 2.84 -2.78 -22.93
N ILE A 214 3.26 -2.64 -21.68
CA ILE A 214 2.39 -2.45 -20.52
C ILE A 214 1.54 -1.18 -20.70
N ASN A 215 2.14 -0.05 -21.11
CA ASN A 215 1.42 1.21 -21.33
C ASN A 215 0.43 1.09 -22.49
N ARG A 216 0.76 0.30 -23.52
CA ARG A 216 -0.19 -0.01 -24.61
C ARG A 216 -1.41 -0.76 -24.08
N TYR A 217 -1.20 -1.82 -23.30
CA TYR A 217 -2.31 -2.54 -22.67
C TYR A 217 -3.09 -1.66 -21.69
N ALA A 218 -2.42 -0.74 -20.98
CA ALA A 218 -3.10 0.21 -20.11
C ALA A 218 -4.08 1.08 -20.91
N ALA A 219 -3.67 1.58 -22.08
CA ALA A 219 -4.53 2.34 -22.98
C ALA A 219 -5.67 1.47 -23.56
N GLU A 220 -5.36 0.28 -24.06
CA GLU A 220 -6.35 -0.65 -24.63
C GLU A 220 -7.40 -1.09 -23.59
N TYR A 221 -6.98 -1.33 -22.35
CA TYR A 221 -7.86 -1.75 -21.26
C TYR A 221 -8.45 -0.57 -20.49
N GLY A 222 -8.17 0.68 -20.88
CA GLY A 222 -8.57 1.86 -20.11
C GLY A 222 -8.20 1.79 -18.63
N ALA A 223 -7.09 1.12 -18.32
CA ALA A 223 -6.64 0.83 -16.96
C ALA A 223 -5.83 2.01 -16.42
N LEU A 224 -6.23 2.52 -15.25
CA LEU A 224 -5.56 3.64 -14.60
C LEU A 224 -4.48 3.20 -13.61
N GLY A 225 -4.57 1.97 -13.11
CA GLY A 225 -3.71 1.40 -12.10
C GLY A 225 -2.79 0.30 -12.60
N PHE A 226 -1.61 0.23 -11.98
CA PHE A 226 -0.61 -0.83 -12.17
C PHE A 226 -0.38 -1.62 -10.89
N ARG A 227 -0.03 -2.91 -11.03
CA ARG A 227 0.49 -3.80 -10.00
C ARG A 227 1.60 -4.63 -10.59
N SER A 228 2.79 -4.60 -10.01
CA SER A 228 3.90 -5.44 -10.45
C SER A 228 3.76 -6.88 -9.99
N ALA A 229 4.32 -7.81 -10.77
CA ALA A 229 4.33 -9.21 -10.41
C ALA A 229 5.07 -9.43 -9.09
N VAL A 230 4.41 -10.11 -8.16
CA VAL A 230 5.00 -10.52 -6.87
C VAL A 230 5.53 -9.31 -6.06
N LEU A 231 4.95 -8.12 -6.29
CA LEU A 231 5.36 -6.85 -5.70
C LEU A 231 6.84 -6.49 -5.92
N TYR A 232 7.47 -6.97 -7.01
CA TYR A 232 8.80 -6.49 -7.37
C TYR A 232 8.75 -5.02 -7.77
N ARG A 233 9.71 -4.22 -7.28
CA ARG A 233 9.59 -2.77 -7.41
C ARG A 233 10.94 -2.08 -7.44
N LYS A 234 10.95 -0.95 -8.15
CA LYS A 234 12.07 -0.03 -8.21
C LYS A 234 11.55 1.37 -8.59
N ALA A 235 11.33 2.20 -7.57
CA ALA A 235 10.68 3.51 -7.72
C ALA A 235 11.34 4.39 -8.80
N ASP A 236 12.68 4.40 -8.85
CA ASP A 236 13.44 5.20 -9.83
C ASP A 236 13.19 4.82 -11.29
N TRP A 237 12.45 3.75 -11.56
CA TRP A 237 12.12 3.28 -12.91
C TRP A 237 10.69 3.60 -13.36
N TYR A 238 9.84 4.10 -12.47
CA TYR A 238 8.41 4.27 -12.72
C TYR A 238 8.09 5.43 -13.67
N ASP A 239 9.08 6.27 -13.97
CA ASP A 239 8.99 7.33 -14.98
C ASP A 239 8.61 6.83 -16.38
N ALA A 240 8.84 5.54 -16.67
CA ALA A 240 8.46 4.93 -17.94
C ALA A 240 7.07 4.28 -17.95
N LEU A 241 6.33 4.29 -16.84
CA LEU A 241 5.00 3.69 -16.73
C LEU A 241 3.93 4.81 -16.76
N ASP A 242 3.01 4.71 -17.71
CA ASP A 242 1.98 5.75 -17.96
C ASP A 242 0.67 5.48 -17.19
N PHE A 243 0.78 5.32 -15.87
CA PHE A 243 -0.37 5.06 -14.99
C PHE A 243 -0.67 6.23 -14.06
N SER A 244 -1.93 6.33 -13.65
CA SER A 244 -2.35 7.31 -12.64
C SER A 244 -1.93 6.88 -11.24
N TYR A 245 -1.89 5.58 -10.97
CA TYR A 245 -1.47 5.06 -9.67
C TYR A 245 -0.81 3.68 -9.78
N ASP A 246 0.05 3.38 -8.82
CA ASP A 246 0.63 2.05 -8.57
C ASP A 246 0.16 1.53 -7.22
N MET A 247 0.23 0.22 -7.06
CA MET A 247 -0.04 -0.46 -5.80
C MET A 247 1.11 -1.43 -5.45
N SER A 248 2.33 -1.27 -5.95
CA SER A 248 3.33 -2.33 -5.82
C SER A 248 4.20 -2.24 -4.56
N PHE A 249 4.04 -1.19 -3.74
CA PHE A 249 4.86 -0.98 -2.55
C PHE A 249 4.17 -1.47 -1.27
N PRO A 250 4.60 -2.61 -0.71
CA PRO A 250 4.19 -3.01 0.62
C PRO A 250 4.66 -2.04 1.70
N ASN A 251 3.86 -1.90 2.75
CA ASN A 251 4.24 -1.20 3.98
C ASN A 251 5.38 -1.94 4.71
N VAL A 252 5.28 -3.28 4.78
CA VAL A 252 6.27 -4.20 5.37
C VAL A 252 6.38 -5.43 4.48
N SER A 253 7.60 -5.82 4.09
CA SER A 253 7.87 -6.95 3.18
C SER A 253 8.52 -8.16 3.84
N HIS A 254 8.14 -8.52 5.07
CA HIS A 254 8.76 -9.65 5.77
C HIS A 254 8.49 -10.99 5.08
N LEU A 255 7.30 -11.11 4.47
CA LEU A 255 6.80 -12.32 3.82
C LEU A 255 6.87 -12.24 2.29
N GLU A 256 7.44 -11.17 1.74
CA GLU A 256 7.50 -10.95 0.29
C GLU A 256 8.87 -11.34 -0.29
N PRO A 257 8.95 -11.77 -1.56
CA PRO A 257 10.22 -12.16 -2.16
C PRO A 257 11.24 -11.02 -2.28
N GLN A 258 10.77 -9.79 -2.44
CA GLN A 258 11.61 -8.59 -2.34
C GLN A 258 11.42 -7.95 -0.95
N PRO A 259 12.48 -7.89 -0.13
CA PRO A 259 12.45 -7.29 1.20
C PRO A 259 12.35 -5.76 1.12
N GLY A 260 12.00 -5.14 2.25
CA GLY A 260 11.79 -3.71 2.37
C GLY A 260 10.45 -3.35 2.98
N GLY A 261 9.97 -2.18 2.63
CA GLY A 261 8.67 -1.60 2.95
C GLY A 261 8.72 -0.08 2.83
N CYS A 262 7.64 0.54 2.37
CA CYS A 262 7.56 2.00 2.26
C CYS A 262 7.38 2.71 3.61
N CYS A 263 7.16 1.96 4.70
CA CYS A 263 7.06 2.46 6.09
C CYS A 263 6.00 3.55 6.32
N THR A 264 4.98 3.61 5.45
CA THR A 264 3.85 4.53 5.56
C THR A 264 2.55 3.78 5.29
N VAL A 265 1.47 4.25 5.89
CA VAL A 265 0.10 3.75 5.64
C VAL A 265 -0.72 4.74 4.82
N MET A 266 -0.10 5.83 4.38
CA MET A 266 -0.75 6.88 3.58
C MET A 266 -0.33 6.75 2.11
N PRO A 267 -1.25 7.02 1.15
CA PRO A 267 -0.86 7.19 -0.23
C PRO A 267 0.12 8.36 -0.43
N TYR A 268 1.04 8.21 -1.38
CA TYR A 268 2.09 9.20 -1.66
C TYR A 268 2.44 9.24 -3.15
N PHE A 269 2.96 10.37 -3.64
CA PHE A 269 3.32 10.49 -5.05
C PHE A 269 4.76 10.04 -5.32
N ILE A 270 4.93 9.23 -6.36
CA ILE A 270 6.22 8.93 -7.01
C ILE A 270 6.21 9.67 -8.35
N GLY A 271 6.79 10.87 -8.37
CA GLY A 271 6.67 11.76 -9.51
C GLY A 271 5.19 12.11 -9.77
N LYS A 272 4.66 11.72 -10.93
CA LYS A 272 3.24 11.96 -11.28
C LYS A 272 2.30 10.84 -10.84
N MET A 273 2.83 9.66 -10.51
CA MET A 273 2.04 8.47 -10.17
C MET A 273 1.73 8.47 -8.67
N LEU A 274 0.51 8.13 -8.29
CA LEU A 274 0.15 7.94 -6.88
C LEU A 274 0.45 6.49 -6.47
N GLU A 275 1.26 6.27 -5.45
CA GLU A 275 1.38 4.96 -4.81
C GLU A 275 0.27 4.78 -3.77
N LEU A 276 -0.46 3.68 -3.89
CA LEU A 276 -1.42 3.18 -2.91
C LEU A 276 -0.79 1.97 -2.20
N PRO A 277 -0.13 2.17 -1.03
CA PRO A 277 0.71 1.14 -0.45
C PRO A 277 -0.09 -0.11 -0.03
N VAL A 278 0.53 -1.29 -0.16
CA VAL A 278 -0.01 -2.56 0.34
C VAL A 278 0.22 -2.64 1.83
N THR A 279 -0.79 -2.24 2.60
CA THR A 279 -0.67 -2.06 4.06
C THR A 279 -1.07 -3.27 4.88
N THR A 280 -1.67 -4.30 4.27
CA THR A 280 -2.02 -5.54 4.94
C THR A 280 -1.32 -6.75 4.32
N THR A 281 -1.27 -7.85 5.07
CA THR A 281 -0.69 -9.11 4.58
C THR A 281 -1.54 -9.66 3.44
N GLN A 282 -0.92 -10.08 2.34
CA GLN A 282 -1.63 -10.71 1.23
C GLN A 282 -2.20 -12.08 1.63
N ASP A 283 -3.29 -12.49 1.00
CA ASP A 283 -3.92 -13.80 1.19
C ASP A 283 -2.95 -14.98 0.94
N TYR A 284 -2.06 -14.86 -0.06
CA TYR A 284 -1.03 -15.87 -0.30
C TYR A 284 -0.14 -16.08 0.92
N SER A 285 0.38 -14.99 1.48
CA SER A 285 1.26 -15.03 2.65
C SER A 285 0.51 -15.57 3.87
N LEU A 286 -0.75 -15.17 4.05
CA LEU A 286 -1.61 -15.64 5.12
C LEU A 286 -1.86 -17.16 5.02
N PHE A 287 -2.36 -17.65 3.88
CA PHE A 287 -2.80 -19.04 3.72
C PHE A 287 -1.66 -20.04 3.50
N HIS A 288 -0.61 -19.63 2.80
CA HIS A 288 0.43 -20.55 2.33
C HIS A 288 1.75 -20.45 3.11
N ILE A 289 2.06 -19.31 3.71
CA ILE A 289 3.27 -19.13 4.53
C ILE A 289 2.92 -19.25 6.01
N LEU A 290 1.96 -18.46 6.50
CA LEU A 290 1.54 -18.47 7.91
C LEU A 290 0.59 -19.63 8.23
N GLU A 291 -0.15 -20.12 7.23
CA GLU A 291 -1.16 -21.18 7.37
C GLU A 291 -2.29 -20.79 8.33
N ASP A 292 -2.55 -19.50 8.43
CA ASP A 292 -3.64 -18.92 9.22
C ASP A 292 -4.88 -18.76 8.32
N TYR A 293 -6.03 -19.20 8.81
CA TYR A 293 -7.33 -19.11 8.12
C TYR A 293 -8.35 -18.39 9.00
N SER A 294 -7.87 -17.53 9.90
CA SER A 294 -8.62 -16.52 10.62
C SER A 294 -8.47 -15.15 9.93
N ILE A 295 -9.15 -14.13 10.47
CA ILE A 295 -8.96 -12.73 10.07
C ILE A 295 -8.25 -11.91 11.15
N ASP A 296 -7.61 -12.56 12.12
CA ASP A 296 -7.09 -11.88 13.32
C ASP A 296 -5.90 -10.97 12.99
N LEU A 297 -4.96 -11.45 12.17
CA LEU A 297 -3.85 -10.62 11.67
C LEU A 297 -4.37 -9.42 10.87
N TRP A 298 -5.35 -9.63 9.99
CA TRP A 298 -5.96 -8.53 9.25
C TRP A 298 -6.66 -7.53 10.18
N LYS A 299 -7.42 -7.99 11.18
CA LYS A 299 -8.03 -7.10 12.19
C LYS A 299 -6.99 -6.29 12.96
N GLN A 300 -5.87 -6.91 13.34
CA GLN A 300 -4.76 -6.21 13.99
C GLN A 300 -4.18 -5.13 13.06
N GLN A 301 -3.90 -5.46 11.80
CA GLN A 301 -3.37 -4.51 10.81
C GLN A 301 -4.35 -3.36 10.56
N ILE A 302 -5.63 -3.65 10.36
CA ILE A 302 -6.71 -2.67 10.23
C ILE A 302 -6.71 -1.73 11.45
N GLY A 303 -6.63 -2.27 12.67
CA GLY A 303 -6.58 -1.47 13.90
C GLY A 303 -5.42 -0.48 13.93
N LEU A 304 -4.21 -0.95 13.63
CA LEU A 304 -3.00 -0.12 13.61
C LEU A 304 -3.05 0.97 12.53
N ILE A 305 -3.51 0.63 11.33
CA ILE A 305 -3.63 1.57 10.21
C ILE A 305 -4.66 2.66 10.54
N ARG A 306 -5.82 2.27 11.08
CA ARG A 306 -6.92 3.20 11.41
C ARG A 306 -6.55 4.16 12.53
N GLN A 307 -5.69 3.77 13.48
CA GLN A 307 -5.16 4.67 14.51
C GLN A 307 -4.37 5.85 13.91
N LYS A 308 -3.85 5.69 12.68
CA LYS A 308 -3.13 6.73 11.95
C LYS A 308 -3.91 7.30 10.79
N HIS A 309 -5.22 7.05 10.73
CA HIS A 309 -6.07 7.48 9.62
C HIS A 309 -5.58 7.00 8.25
N GLY A 310 -4.92 5.84 8.17
CA GLY A 310 -4.31 5.35 6.94
C GLY A 310 -5.27 4.66 5.96
N LEU A 311 -4.69 4.23 4.84
CA LEU A 311 -5.29 3.36 3.83
C LEU A 311 -5.09 1.89 4.22
N VAL A 312 -6.17 1.13 4.32
CA VAL A 312 -6.16 -0.33 4.46
C VAL A 312 -6.27 -0.94 3.06
N SER A 313 -5.22 -1.62 2.59
CA SER A 313 -5.20 -2.23 1.26
C SER A 313 -5.06 -3.74 1.37
N PHE A 314 -5.99 -4.47 0.75
CA PHE A 314 -5.96 -5.94 0.65
C PHE A 314 -5.63 -6.40 -0.77
N ILE A 315 -4.87 -7.49 -0.86
CA ILE A 315 -4.68 -8.27 -2.09
C ILE A 315 -5.25 -9.66 -1.85
N VAL A 316 -6.22 -10.04 -2.67
CA VAL A 316 -6.89 -11.35 -2.61
C VAL A 316 -6.91 -11.96 -4.00
N HIS A 317 -6.26 -13.10 -4.19
CA HIS A 317 -6.20 -13.75 -5.48
C HIS A 317 -7.40 -14.68 -5.64
N PRO A 318 -8.22 -14.58 -6.71
CA PRO A 318 -9.27 -15.54 -6.98
C PRO A 318 -8.73 -16.97 -7.03
N ASP A 319 -7.49 -17.14 -7.49
CA ASP A 319 -6.74 -18.38 -7.57
C ASP A 319 -6.59 -19.12 -6.23
N TYR A 320 -6.52 -18.38 -5.10
CA TYR A 320 -6.30 -18.96 -3.77
C TYR A 320 -7.58 -19.13 -2.97
N ILE A 321 -8.70 -18.57 -3.43
CA ILE A 321 -10.02 -18.66 -2.77
C ILE A 321 -11.04 -19.52 -3.51
N LEU A 322 -10.59 -20.36 -4.46
CA LEU A 322 -11.43 -21.38 -5.09
C LEU A 322 -11.95 -22.41 -4.07
N GLN A 323 -11.10 -22.77 -3.12
CA GLN A 323 -11.40 -23.74 -2.07
C GLN A 323 -12.20 -23.09 -0.93
N GLU A 324 -13.06 -23.89 -0.31
CA GLU A 324 -14.02 -23.41 0.69
C GLU A 324 -13.35 -22.75 1.91
N ARG A 325 -12.28 -23.34 2.46
CA ARG A 325 -11.64 -22.82 3.67
C ARG A 325 -11.02 -21.41 3.48
N PRO A 326 -10.14 -21.16 2.48
CA PRO A 326 -9.70 -19.80 2.18
C PRO A 326 -10.87 -18.86 1.84
N ARG A 327 -11.86 -19.33 1.06
CA ARG A 327 -13.03 -18.53 0.71
C ARG A 327 -13.83 -18.08 1.93
N ASN A 328 -14.05 -18.96 2.91
CA ASN A 328 -14.75 -18.62 4.15
C ASN A 328 -13.98 -17.58 4.98
N THR A 329 -12.64 -17.59 4.89
CA THR A 329 -11.81 -16.55 5.51
C THR A 329 -12.03 -15.21 4.81
N TYR A 330 -12.06 -15.20 3.48
CA TYR A 330 -12.36 -14.00 2.69
C TYR A 330 -13.79 -13.45 2.96
N LEU A 331 -14.80 -14.32 3.01
CA LEU A 331 -16.16 -13.93 3.40
C LEU A 331 -16.21 -13.28 4.80
N SER A 332 -15.41 -13.79 5.74
CA SER A 332 -15.31 -13.22 7.08
C SER A 332 -14.66 -11.82 7.06
N LEU A 333 -13.67 -11.60 6.19
CA LEU A 333 -13.05 -10.29 5.98
C LEU A 333 -14.08 -9.31 5.38
N LEU A 334 -14.78 -9.70 4.32
CA LEU A 334 -15.78 -8.84 3.67
C LEU A 334 -16.90 -8.44 4.65
N LYS A 335 -17.39 -9.39 5.45
CA LYS A 335 -18.34 -9.12 6.52
C LYS A 335 -17.82 -8.04 7.47
N TYR A 336 -16.58 -8.20 7.95
CA TYR A 336 -15.98 -7.23 8.88
C TYR A 336 -15.81 -5.83 8.25
N LEU A 337 -15.40 -5.75 6.99
CA LEU A 337 -15.29 -4.47 6.28
C LEU A 337 -16.65 -3.81 6.04
N SER A 338 -17.68 -4.60 5.70
CA SER A 338 -19.05 -4.11 5.53
C SER A 338 -19.63 -3.55 6.84
N GLU A 339 -19.36 -4.22 7.98
CA GLU A 339 -19.73 -3.73 9.32
C GLU A 339 -19.02 -2.40 9.67
N LEU A 340 -17.73 -2.25 9.31
CA LEU A 340 -17.01 -0.99 9.49
C LEU A 340 -17.56 0.13 8.60
N SER A 341 -17.89 -0.19 7.35
CA SER A 341 -18.38 0.78 6.37
C SER A 341 -19.77 1.29 6.76
N SER A 342 -20.70 0.39 7.10
CA SER A 342 -22.06 0.76 7.54
C SER A 342 -22.07 1.60 8.83
N ALA A 343 -21.10 1.38 9.72
CA ALA A 343 -20.90 2.20 10.91
C ALA A 343 -20.21 3.55 10.64
N HIS A 344 -19.97 3.93 9.37
CA HIS A 344 -19.25 5.14 8.96
C HIS A 344 -17.85 5.25 9.58
N ARG A 345 -17.21 4.08 9.79
CA ARG A 345 -15.89 3.97 10.43
C ARG A 345 -14.74 3.83 9.44
N ILE A 346 -15.05 3.65 8.17
CA ILE A 346 -14.09 3.53 7.07
C ILE A 346 -14.77 3.88 5.74
N TRP A 347 -14.05 4.54 4.85
CA TRP A 347 -14.47 4.73 3.46
C TRP A 347 -14.04 3.53 2.62
N THR A 348 -14.99 2.69 2.19
CA THR A 348 -14.72 1.62 1.21
C THR A 348 -14.80 2.17 -0.20
N ALA A 349 -13.72 2.06 -0.95
CA ALA A 349 -13.55 2.73 -2.25
C ALA A 349 -12.87 1.82 -3.29
N LEU A 350 -12.98 2.15 -4.57
CA LEU A 350 -12.08 1.61 -5.58
C LEU A 350 -10.75 2.39 -5.56
N PRO A 351 -9.62 1.75 -5.98
CA PRO A 351 -8.35 2.45 -6.12
C PRO A 351 -8.41 3.74 -6.96
N LYS A 352 -9.15 3.78 -8.08
CA LYS A 352 -9.36 5.04 -8.84
C LYS A 352 -10.01 6.15 -8.04
N ASP A 353 -10.91 5.83 -7.11
CA ASP A 353 -11.61 6.82 -6.31
C ASP A 353 -10.65 7.42 -5.28
N VAL A 354 -9.80 6.58 -4.68
CA VAL A 354 -8.70 7.04 -3.81
C VAL A 354 -7.72 7.92 -4.59
N ASN A 355 -7.32 7.52 -5.79
CA ASN A 355 -6.45 8.31 -6.65
C ASN A 355 -7.07 9.68 -7.01
N THR A 356 -8.35 9.69 -7.37
CA THR A 356 -9.09 10.92 -7.67
C THR A 356 -9.11 11.85 -6.46
N TRP A 357 -9.49 11.33 -5.30
CA TRP A 357 -9.56 12.09 -4.06
C TRP A 357 -8.19 12.64 -3.64
N TRP A 358 -7.12 11.85 -3.68
CA TRP A 358 -5.78 12.31 -3.28
C TRP A 358 -5.25 13.43 -4.18
N ARG A 359 -5.53 13.36 -5.48
CA ARG A 359 -5.15 14.41 -6.44
C ARG A 359 -5.98 15.67 -6.29
N GLN A 360 -7.28 15.54 -6.04
CA GLN A 360 -8.14 16.68 -5.75
C GLN A 360 -7.69 17.37 -4.45
N ARG A 361 -7.51 16.58 -3.38
CA ARG A 361 -7.06 17.05 -2.07
C ARG A 361 -5.70 17.74 -2.12
N SER A 362 -4.76 17.28 -2.94
CA SER A 362 -3.45 17.94 -3.08
C SER A 362 -3.50 19.30 -3.79
N GLN A 363 -4.59 19.60 -4.50
CA GLN A 363 -4.83 20.88 -5.16
C GLN A 363 -5.70 21.83 -4.34
N MET A 364 -6.38 21.33 -3.32
CA MET A 364 -7.22 22.13 -2.43
C MET A 364 -6.39 23.05 -1.53
N ARG A 365 -6.98 24.16 -1.11
CA ARG A 365 -6.37 25.13 -0.21
C ARG A 365 -7.35 25.52 0.88
N LEU A 366 -6.83 25.73 2.09
CA LEU A 366 -7.56 26.42 3.14
C LEU A 366 -7.67 27.90 2.81
N THR A 367 -8.83 28.47 3.07
CA THR A 367 -9.15 29.89 2.89
C THR A 367 -9.69 30.44 4.20
N TRP A 368 -9.38 31.69 4.53
CA TRP A 368 -9.87 32.37 5.74
C TRP A 368 -10.65 33.60 5.31
N ASP A 369 -11.91 33.69 5.72
CA ASP A 369 -12.81 34.81 5.36
C ASP A 369 -12.84 35.95 6.39
N GLY A 370 -12.03 35.85 7.45
CA GLY A 370 -12.04 36.77 8.60
C GLY A 370 -12.73 36.19 9.84
N HIS A 371 -13.59 35.18 9.66
CA HIS A 371 -14.36 34.59 10.75
C HIS A 371 -14.25 33.05 10.81
N ARG A 372 -14.16 32.38 9.67
CA ARG A 372 -14.10 30.92 9.58
C ARG A 372 -13.14 30.44 8.50
N TRP A 373 -12.69 29.21 8.68
CA TRP A 373 -11.97 28.47 7.65
C TRP A 373 -12.94 27.97 6.60
N GLY A 374 -12.52 28.02 5.34
CA GLY A 374 -13.18 27.40 4.20
C GLY A 374 -12.18 26.58 3.39
N ILE A 375 -12.69 25.74 2.48
CA ILE A 375 -11.88 24.97 1.55
C ILE A 375 -12.21 25.41 0.13
N ASP A 376 -11.20 25.68 -0.68
CA ASP A 376 -11.34 25.92 -2.10
C ASP A 376 -10.52 24.93 -2.93
N GLY A 377 -10.98 24.62 -4.15
CA GLY A 377 -10.40 23.62 -5.04
C GLY A 377 -11.39 22.54 -5.51
N PRO A 378 -10.95 21.64 -6.39
CA PRO A 378 -11.80 20.58 -6.93
C PRO A 378 -12.16 19.55 -5.86
N GLY A 379 -13.41 19.07 -5.83
CA GLY A 379 -13.88 18.05 -4.88
C GLY A 379 -14.17 18.58 -3.47
N LYS A 380 -14.18 19.91 -3.27
CA LYS A 380 -14.30 20.56 -1.96
C LYS A 380 -15.59 20.24 -1.21
N GLU A 381 -16.65 19.87 -1.92
CA GLU A 381 -17.94 19.47 -1.36
C GLU A 381 -17.84 18.24 -0.44
N ARG A 382 -16.88 17.34 -0.72
CA ARG A 382 -16.57 16.19 0.13
C ARG A 382 -15.48 16.47 1.16
N ALA A 383 -14.84 17.63 1.09
CA ALA A 383 -13.77 17.97 2.02
C ALA A 383 -14.32 18.46 3.36
N ARG A 384 -13.56 18.20 4.43
CA ARG A 384 -13.85 18.66 5.78
C ARG A 384 -12.62 19.31 6.36
N ILE A 385 -12.81 20.33 7.19
CA ILE A 385 -11.72 20.95 7.93
C ILE A 385 -11.47 20.10 9.18
N GLY A 386 -10.24 19.63 9.31
CA GLY A 386 -9.73 19.03 10.52
C GLY A 386 -8.86 20.01 11.29
N TYR A 387 -8.67 19.75 12.58
CA TYR A 387 -7.72 20.45 13.43
C TYR A 387 -6.77 19.47 14.06
N ALA A 388 -5.48 19.77 13.97
CA ALA A 388 -4.46 19.15 14.79
C ALA A 388 -4.27 19.97 16.07
N GLU A 389 -4.26 19.31 17.21
CA GLU A 389 -4.03 19.91 18.52
C GLU A 389 -3.18 19.00 19.40
N LEU A 390 -2.65 19.54 20.51
CA LEU A 390 -1.91 18.75 21.49
C LEU A 390 -2.84 18.30 22.61
N ASP A 391 -2.79 17.00 22.89
CA ASP A 391 -3.44 16.38 24.05
C ASP A 391 -2.38 15.55 24.78
N GLY A 392 -1.96 16.00 25.97
CA GLY A 392 -0.92 15.32 26.75
C GLY A 392 0.42 15.15 26.02
N GLY A 393 0.80 16.12 25.17
CA GLY A 393 2.04 16.07 24.37
C GLY A 393 1.96 15.22 23.10
N ARG A 394 0.80 14.63 22.79
CA ARG A 394 0.56 13.88 21.55
C ARG A 394 -0.34 14.67 20.61
N VAL A 395 -0.15 14.49 19.31
CA VAL A 395 -1.06 15.04 18.31
C VAL A 395 -2.39 14.32 18.38
N LYS A 396 -3.46 15.11 18.48
CA LYS A 396 -4.84 14.67 18.37
C LYS A 396 -5.48 15.40 17.20
N TYR A 397 -6.29 14.67 16.45
CA TYR A 397 -7.03 15.23 15.34
C TYR A 397 -8.53 15.29 15.65
N THR A 398 -9.15 16.41 15.32
CA THR A 398 -10.60 16.63 15.38
C THR A 398 -11.12 17.12 14.04
N ILE A 399 -12.41 17.01 13.78
CA ILE A 399 -13.05 17.44 12.53
C ILE A 399 -14.17 18.41 12.88
N GLU A 400 -14.34 19.47 12.08
CA GLU A 400 -15.52 20.31 12.18
C GLU A 400 -16.79 19.50 11.90
N PRO A 401 -17.86 19.68 12.69
CA PRO A 401 -19.16 19.12 12.35
C PRO A 401 -19.54 19.51 10.93
N ALA A 402 -20.13 18.59 10.17
CA ALA A 402 -20.71 18.95 8.87
C ALA A 402 -21.72 20.08 9.09
N ALA A 403 -21.65 21.13 8.25
CA ALA A 403 -22.70 22.14 8.22
C ALA A 403 -24.01 21.43 7.86
N GLY A 404 -24.97 21.47 8.80
CA GLY A 404 -26.28 20.81 8.66
C GLY A 404 -27.19 21.47 7.65
#